data_AF-A0A3B9G1R6-F1
#
_entry.id   AF-A0A3B9G1R6-F1
#
_cell.length_a   1.000
_cell.length_b   1.000
_cell.length_c   1.000
_cell.angle_alpha   90.00
_cell.angle_beta   90.00
_cell.angle_gamma   90.00
#
_symmetry.space_group_name_H-M   'P 1'
#
loop_
_entity.id
_entity.type
_entity.pdbx_description
1 polymer ?
#
loop_
_entity_poly.entity_id
_entity_poly.type
_entity_poly.pdbx_seq_one_letter_code
_entity_poly.pdbx_strand_id
1 'polypeptide(L)'
;MSEKKLYKWQAECLDIWKNSGTEGIVNVITGAGKTILALSAADYLLHTYPNVRIRIVVPTISLAHQWKQAIRDFFPNISYGSHKVGLYYGTHKDDKNTQFLIYVINTARDSLSSHVINDMKEGRHVFMICDECHRYTGDVNRNIFRFRHDPAFQRDQYHCIGLSATPYCSHFEDILVPNLGREIYHYGPSEAWNDQVINPYVILHTGICLNEKELDEYNEFTDLIAKTYGRMIAEDPAVEYMNSNEFFRYLSEAEEGSAACQLNNLIRLRRALIYNASERENCLKALLKRIDLSKKIIIYCERIEQTVRIANIIKKMFTPKISIYHSELKKEIREKYLHQFRTGEHHILVACRALDEGIDVPDAEVGIVLSCSAVTRQRLQRLGRIIRKADRKDTSVLYYVYAVNTIDSPFFLDENSAETRTIDLQYYSANNMFYCEQYAGYAAKLAKSLERSYTAPQIREFRTCINEGTHTIDWLLDSNDYDFKITSAPNRHRKNYWICMKKIHQISLEKQTDMDLF
;
A
#
# COMPACT_ATOMS: atom_id res chain seq x y z
N MET A 1 -3.65 26.57 22.49
CA MET A 1 -3.68 25.58 21.38
C MET A 1 -2.25 25.13 21.15
N SER A 2 -1.95 23.84 21.16
CA SER A 2 -0.65 23.41 20.63
C SER A 2 -0.75 23.50 19.11
N GLU A 3 -0.16 24.53 18.50
CA GLU A 3 -0.02 24.57 17.04
C GLU A 3 0.77 23.32 16.61
N LYS A 4 0.07 22.30 16.09
CA LYS A 4 0.73 21.26 15.32
C LYS A 4 1.26 21.96 14.07
N LYS A 5 2.57 22.16 14.02
CA LYS A 5 3.24 22.77 12.88
C LYS A 5 2.93 21.94 11.64
N LEU A 6 2.22 22.55 10.68
CA LEU A 6 1.92 21.93 9.40
C LEU A 6 3.20 21.67 8.62
N TYR A 7 3.20 20.60 7.83
CA TYR A 7 4.22 20.44 6.80
C TYR A 7 4.05 21.55 5.76
N LYS A 8 5.15 21.89 5.08
CA LYS A 8 5.18 22.93 4.05
C LYS A 8 4.08 22.72 2.99
N TRP A 9 4.00 21.50 2.46
CA TRP A 9 2.98 21.13 1.46
C TRP A 9 1.54 21.29 1.97
N GLN A 10 1.30 21.05 3.27
CA GLN A 10 -0.05 21.19 3.86
C GLN A 10 -0.46 22.66 3.93
N ALA A 11 0.48 23.55 4.29
CA ALA A 11 0.23 24.99 4.31
C ALA A 11 -0.03 25.53 2.90
N GLU A 12 0.81 25.16 1.93
CA GLU A 12 0.66 25.55 0.52
C GLU A 12 -0.69 25.06 -0.06
N CYS A 13 -1.02 23.78 0.15
CA CYS A 13 -2.27 23.21 -0.30
C CYS A 13 -3.48 23.90 0.33
N LEU A 14 -3.41 24.25 1.62
CA LEU A 14 -4.49 24.93 2.33
C LEU A 14 -4.73 26.33 1.75
N ASP A 15 -3.67 27.06 1.40
CA ASP A 15 -3.80 28.38 0.79
C ASP A 15 -4.33 28.33 -0.65
N ILE A 16 -3.90 27.35 -1.44
CA ILE A 16 -4.48 27.09 -2.77
C ILE A 16 -5.97 26.76 -2.66
N TRP A 17 -6.36 25.92 -1.69
CA TRP A 17 -7.76 25.56 -1.46
C TRP A 17 -8.63 26.75 -1.03
N LYS A 18 -8.11 27.67 -0.21
CA LYS A 18 -8.81 28.93 0.11
C LYS A 18 -9.03 29.77 -1.15
N ASN A 19 -8.00 29.87 -2.01
CA ASN A 19 -8.04 30.66 -3.23
C ASN A 19 -8.88 30.01 -4.35
N SER A 20 -9.14 28.69 -4.29
CA SER A 20 -10.02 27.98 -5.23
C SER A 20 -11.50 28.08 -4.88
N GLY A 21 -11.88 28.93 -3.93
CA GLY A 21 -13.26 29.03 -3.45
C GLY A 21 -13.65 27.86 -2.54
N THR A 22 -12.70 27.25 -1.82
CA THR A 22 -12.91 26.19 -0.81
C THR A 22 -13.54 24.90 -1.35
N GLU A 23 -13.36 24.65 -2.65
CA GLU A 23 -13.67 23.40 -3.32
C GLU A 23 -12.40 22.86 -4.00
N GLY A 24 -12.17 21.55 -3.95
CA GLY A 24 -11.08 20.91 -4.69
C GLY A 24 -10.76 19.48 -4.25
N ILE A 25 -10.14 18.75 -5.17
CA ILE A 25 -9.56 17.43 -4.92
C ILE A 25 -8.06 17.57 -4.70
N VAL A 26 -7.56 16.88 -3.69
CA VAL A 26 -6.16 16.87 -3.28
C VAL A 26 -5.61 15.47 -3.47
N ASN A 27 -4.68 15.37 -4.43
CA ASN A 27 -4.01 14.14 -4.83
C ASN A 27 -2.70 14.00 -4.06
N VAL A 28 -2.75 13.33 -2.92
CA VAL A 28 -1.62 13.24 -1.99
C VAL A 28 -1.33 11.79 -1.71
N ILE A 29 -0.07 11.42 -1.53
CA ILE A 29 0.30 10.07 -1.10
C ILE A 29 -0.33 9.69 0.26
N THR A 30 -0.50 8.39 0.52
CA THR A 30 -0.89 7.92 1.86
C THR A 30 0.21 8.19 2.88
N GLY A 31 -0.16 8.47 4.12
CA GLY A 31 0.80 8.70 5.21
C GLY A 31 1.36 10.13 5.31
N ALA A 32 1.22 10.98 4.29
CA ALA A 32 1.71 12.36 4.32
C ALA A 32 0.96 13.29 5.29
N GLY A 33 -0.17 12.85 5.85
CA GLY A 33 -0.96 13.62 6.82
C GLY A 33 -2.20 14.31 6.26
N LYS A 34 -2.91 13.68 5.30
CA LYS A 34 -4.16 14.21 4.71
C LYS A 34 -5.22 14.58 5.74
N THR A 35 -5.33 13.78 6.80
CA THR A 35 -6.26 14.05 7.92
C THR A 35 -5.93 15.39 8.58
N ILE A 36 -4.66 15.72 8.78
CA ILE A 36 -4.25 16.99 9.38
C ILE A 36 -4.56 18.17 8.45
N LEU A 37 -4.33 18.02 7.14
CA LEU A 37 -4.75 19.04 6.15
C LEU A 37 -6.25 19.33 6.24
N ALA A 38 -7.08 18.28 6.21
CA ALA A 38 -8.53 18.42 6.23
C ALA A 38 -9.05 19.00 7.56
N LEU A 39 -8.45 18.64 8.70
CA LEU A 39 -8.79 19.22 10.00
C LEU A 39 -8.35 20.69 10.10
N SER A 40 -7.26 21.08 9.42
CA SER A 40 -6.82 22.48 9.33
C SER A 40 -7.76 23.31 8.46
N ALA A 41 -8.28 22.73 7.36
CA ALA A 41 -9.34 23.35 6.57
C ALA A 41 -10.65 23.49 7.38
N ALA A 42 -10.99 22.48 8.18
CA ALA A 42 -12.14 22.53 9.08
C ALA A 42 -11.97 23.62 10.15
N ASP A 43 -10.79 23.76 10.75
CA ASP A 43 -10.46 24.80 11.72
C ASP A 43 -10.63 26.21 11.12
N TYR A 44 -10.09 26.43 9.92
CA TYR A 44 -10.29 27.67 9.17
C TYR A 44 -11.78 28.00 8.95
N LEU A 45 -12.58 27.02 8.54
CA LEU A 45 -14.01 27.22 8.32
C LEU A 45 -14.80 27.40 9.63
N LEU A 46 -14.41 26.75 10.72
CA LEU A 46 -15.04 26.96 12.03
C LEU A 46 -14.78 28.38 12.55
N HIS A 47 -13.60 28.93 12.29
CA HIS A 47 -13.29 30.32 12.59
C HIS A 47 -14.06 31.32 11.70
N THR A 48 -14.26 30.98 10.43
CA THR A 48 -14.96 31.84 9.46
C THR A 48 -16.48 31.77 9.62
N TYR A 49 -17.01 30.58 9.88
CA TYR A 49 -18.43 30.25 9.97
C TYR A 49 -18.66 29.37 11.22
N PRO A 50 -18.91 29.96 12.41
CA PRO A 50 -19.00 29.21 13.67
C PRO A 50 -20.04 28.08 13.70
N ASN A 51 -21.09 28.19 12.88
CA ASN A 51 -22.17 27.22 12.77
C ASN A 51 -21.99 26.22 11.61
N VAL A 52 -20.82 26.18 10.96
CA VAL A 52 -20.54 25.24 9.87
C VAL A 52 -20.71 23.80 10.32
N ARG A 53 -21.31 22.99 9.45
CA ARG A 53 -21.54 21.57 9.64
C ARG A 53 -20.48 20.78 8.89
N ILE A 54 -19.69 20.02 9.63
CA ILE A 54 -18.60 19.22 9.07
C ILE A 54 -19.13 17.79 8.88
N ARG A 55 -19.12 17.36 7.62
CA ARG A 55 -19.66 16.07 7.18
C ARG A 55 -18.52 15.28 6.54
N ILE A 56 -18.06 14.25 7.22
CA ILE A 56 -16.90 13.45 6.78
C ILE A 56 -17.43 12.13 6.23
N VAL A 57 -17.09 11.79 5.00
CA VAL A 57 -17.44 10.50 4.39
C VAL A 57 -16.19 9.65 4.30
N VAL A 58 -16.25 8.46 4.90
CA VAL A 58 -15.18 7.48 4.87
C VAL A 58 -15.66 6.13 4.32
N PRO A 59 -14.78 5.33 3.71
CA PRO A 59 -15.16 4.03 3.17
C PRO A 59 -15.55 2.98 4.22
N THR A 60 -14.97 3.01 5.43
CA THR A 60 -15.12 1.93 6.41
C THR A 60 -15.30 2.42 7.84
N ILE A 61 -15.87 1.56 8.69
CA ILE A 61 -16.11 1.83 10.11
C ILE A 61 -14.79 2.11 10.85
N SER A 62 -13.72 1.39 10.50
CA SER A 62 -12.43 1.56 11.15
C SER A 62 -11.82 2.95 10.86
N LEU A 63 -11.93 3.47 9.62
CA LEU A 63 -11.57 4.86 9.33
C LEU A 63 -12.44 5.83 10.10
N ALA A 64 -13.73 5.56 10.27
CA ALA A 64 -14.62 6.46 11.00
C ALA A 64 -14.15 6.65 12.45
N HIS A 65 -13.71 5.58 13.11
CA HIS A 65 -13.14 5.65 14.46
C HIS A 65 -11.78 6.35 14.48
N GLN A 66 -10.92 6.13 13.48
CA GLN A 66 -9.65 6.85 13.35
C GLN A 66 -9.85 8.35 13.18
N TRP A 67 -10.76 8.75 12.29
CA TRP A 67 -11.16 10.15 12.12
C TRP A 67 -11.71 10.74 13.42
N LYS A 68 -12.56 10.00 14.13
CA LYS A 68 -13.09 10.45 15.43
C LYS A 68 -11.98 10.70 16.46
N GLN A 69 -10.97 9.83 16.50
CA GLN A 69 -9.82 10.03 17.37
C GLN A 69 -8.97 11.21 16.91
N ALA A 70 -8.66 11.31 15.62
CA ALA A 70 -7.88 12.42 15.06
C ALA A 70 -8.53 13.78 15.31
N ILE A 71 -9.87 13.88 15.18
CA ILE A 71 -10.63 15.10 15.50
C ILE A 71 -10.50 15.42 16.99
N ARG A 72 -10.60 14.44 17.89
CA ARG A 72 -10.44 14.67 19.35
C ARG A 72 -9.03 15.13 19.70
N ASP A 73 -8.02 14.55 19.06
CA ASP A 73 -6.63 14.91 19.28
C ASP A 73 -6.31 16.31 18.73
N PHE A 74 -6.93 16.69 17.62
CA PHE A 74 -6.75 18.01 17.00
C PHE A 74 -7.57 19.10 17.71
N PHE A 75 -8.79 18.78 18.14
CA PHE A 75 -9.72 19.66 18.86
C PHE A 75 -10.00 19.12 20.27
N PRO A 76 -9.06 19.27 21.24
CA PRO A 76 -9.22 18.68 22.57
C PRO A 76 -10.46 19.17 23.34
N ASN A 77 -10.96 20.38 23.04
CA ASN A 77 -12.13 20.96 23.69
C ASN A 77 -13.48 20.59 23.04
N ILE A 78 -13.47 19.77 21.99
CA ILE A 78 -14.68 19.40 21.21
C ILE A 78 -15.70 18.57 22.01
N SER A 79 -15.35 18.11 23.20
CA SER A 79 -16.14 17.15 23.98
C SER A 79 -17.24 17.77 24.87
N TYR A 80 -17.40 19.10 24.90
CA TYR A 80 -18.42 19.78 25.71
C TYR A 80 -19.53 20.40 24.85
N GLY A 81 -20.80 20.13 25.19
CA GLY A 81 -21.98 20.75 24.56
C GLY A 81 -22.35 20.21 23.17
N SER A 82 -22.85 21.09 22.29
CA SER A 82 -23.27 20.81 20.89
C SER A 82 -22.13 20.46 19.92
N HIS A 83 -20.89 20.50 20.39
CA HIS A 83 -19.67 20.32 19.59
C HIS A 83 -19.23 18.85 19.49
N LYS A 84 -20.09 17.89 19.82
CA LYS A 84 -19.73 16.46 19.87
C LYS A 84 -19.41 15.87 18.49
N VAL A 85 -18.43 14.97 18.44
CA VAL A 85 -18.12 14.15 17.25
C VAL A 85 -19.02 12.91 17.19
N GLY A 86 -19.91 12.87 16.20
CA GLY A 86 -20.82 11.76 15.92
C GLY A 86 -20.30 10.77 14.88
N LEU A 87 -20.78 9.53 14.98
CA LEU A 87 -20.60 8.46 13.99
C LEU A 87 -21.96 8.05 13.41
N TYR A 88 -21.99 7.76 12.11
CA TYR A 88 -23.22 7.40 11.40
C TYR A 88 -22.98 6.23 10.42
N TYR A 89 -23.26 5.01 10.85
CA TYR A 89 -23.11 3.79 10.04
C TYR A 89 -23.98 2.64 10.54
N GLY A 90 -24.54 1.85 9.61
CA GLY A 90 -25.34 0.67 9.94
C GLY A 90 -26.47 1.00 10.95
N THR A 91 -26.44 0.34 12.10
CA THR A 91 -27.36 0.58 13.23
C THR A 91 -26.89 1.68 14.18
N HIS A 92 -25.62 2.09 14.13
CA HIS A 92 -25.06 3.17 14.96
C HIS A 92 -25.30 4.53 14.28
N LYS A 93 -26.24 5.31 14.80
CA LYS A 93 -26.64 6.60 14.24
C LYS A 93 -26.65 7.66 15.33
N ASP A 94 -25.53 8.35 15.51
CA ASP A 94 -25.48 9.51 16.41
C ASP A 94 -26.32 10.68 15.86
N ASP A 95 -26.60 11.68 16.71
CA ASP A 95 -27.40 12.84 16.35
C ASP A 95 -26.87 13.56 15.10
N LYS A 96 -27.74 13.71 14.10
CA LYS A 96 -27.46 14.39 12.83
C LYS A 96 -27.12 15.88 13.00
N ASN A 97 -27.54 16.48 14.11
CA ASN A 97 -27.29 17.87 14.45
C ASN A 97 -25.94 18.10 15.15
N THR A 98 -25.08 17.08 15.21
CA THR A 98 -23.68 17.25 15.65
C THR A 98 -22.88 18.11 14.68
N GLN A 99 -21.94 18.91 15.21
CA GLN A 99 -21.09 19.77 14.38
C GLN A 99 -20.17 18.92 13.48
N PHE A 100 -19.59 17.85 14.01
CA PHE A 100 -18.83 16.86 13.25
C PHE A 100 -19.61 15.56 13.19
N LEU A 101 -19.91 15.09 11.98
CA LEU A 101 -20.55 13.81 11.77
C LEU A 101 -19.81 13.00 10.71
N ILE A 102 -19.36 11.81 11.10
CA ILE A 102 -18.59 10.90 10.24
C ILE A 102 -19.49 9.77 9.75
N TYR A 103 -19.65 9.68 8.44
CA TYR A 103 -20.47 8.68 7.76
C TYR A 103 -19.60 7.59 7.16
N VAL A 104 -20.04 6.33 7.29
CA VAL A 104 -19.52 5.24 6.45
C VAL A 104 -20.32 5.19 5.16
N ILE A 105 -19.64 5.10 4.02
CA ILE A 105 -20.21 5.23 2.66
C ILE A 105 -21.51 4.45 2.44
N ASN A 106 -21.60 3.21 2.93
CA ASN A 106 -22.77 2.34 2.78
C ASN A 106 -24.05 2.93 3.38
N THR A 107 -23.92 3.76 4.42
CA THR A 107 -25.05 4.47 5.05
C THR A 107 -25.15 5.91 4.55
N ALA A 108 -24.00 6.53 4.21
CA ALA A 108 -23.94 7.87 3.66
C ALA A 108 -24.79 8.00 2.39
N ARG A 109 -24.70 7.01 1.48
CA ARG A 109 -25.38 7.01 0.18
C ARG A 109 -26.91 7.11 0.25
N ASP A 110 -27.50 6.74 1.40
CA ASP A 110 -28.95 6.75 1.61
C ASP A 110 -29.43 7.95 2.44
N SER A 111 -28.55 8.59 3.21
CA SER A 111 -28.95 9.56 4.25
C SER A 111 -28.18 10.88 4.24
N LEU A 112 -26.98 10.93 3.68
CA LEU A 112 -26.14 12.13 3.69
C LEU A 112 -26.79 13.29 2.96
N SER A 113 -27.33 13.03 1.77
CA SER A 113 -27.91 14.09 0.92
C SER A 113 -29.04 14.83 1.63
N SER A 114 -29.93 14.12 2.32
CA SER A 114 -31.04 14.76 3.05
C SER A 114 -30.55 15.52 4.29
N HIS A 115 -29.49 15.07 4.95
CA HIS A 115 -28.88 15.81 6.06
C HIS A 115 -28.24 17.12 5.58
N VAL A 116 -27.45 17.07 4.51
CA VAL A 116 -26.80 18.26 3.92
C VAL A 116 -27.84 19.31 3.52
N ILE A 117 -28.91 18.90 2.85
CA ILE A 117 -29.98 19.83 2.44
C ILE A 117 -30.73 20.42 3.63
N ASN A 118 -30.98 19.65 4.69
CA ASN A 118 -31.59 20.20 5.91
C ASN A 118 -30.68 21.22 6.60
N ASP A 119 -29.37 20.95 6.67
CA ASP A 119 -28.41 21.90 7.23
C ASP A 119 -28.42 23.24 6.45
N MET A 120 -28.45 23.17 5.11
CA MET A 120 -28.55 24.36 4.25
C MET A 120 -29.88 25.10 4.37
N LYS A 121 -31.00 24.39 4.49
CA LYS A 121 -32.32 25.00 4.74
C LYS A 121 -32.37 25.76 6.07
N GLU A 122 -31.57 25.34 7.03
CA GLU A 122 -31.38 26.04 8.32
C GLU A 122 -30.34 27.17 8.23
N GLY A 123 -29.88 27.52 7.03
CA GLY A 123 -28.93 28.61 6.76
C GLY A 123 -27.50 28.30 7.19
N ARG A 124 -27.13 27.02 7.31
CA ARG A 124 -25.78 26.62 7.74
C ARG A 124 -24.90 26.29 6.55
N HIS A 125 -23.66 26.74 6.64
CA HIS A 125 -22.59 26.26 5.78
C HIS A 125 -22.33 24.77 6.04
N VAL A 126 -21.97 24.03 4.99
CA VAL A 126 -21.61 22.62 5.06
C VAL A 126 -20.21 22.43 4.49
N PHE A 127 -19.33 21.81 5.26
CA PHE A 127 -18.03 21.36 4.80
C PHE A 127 -18.01 19.85 4.63
N MET A 128 -17.91 19.39 3.37
CA MET A 128 -17.82 17.97 3.03
C MET A 128 -16.37 17.53 2.88
N ILE A 129 -15.94 16.59 3.72
CA ILE A 129 -14.63 15.93 3.61
C ILE A 129 -14.85 14.54 3.05
N CYS A 130 -14.35 14.28 1.83
CA CYS A 130 -14.48 12.99 1.16
C CYS A 130 -13.13 12.26 1.18
N ASP A 131 -12.92 11.40 2.18
CA ASP A 131 -11.71 10.59 2.28
C ASP A 131 -11.77 9.40 1.30
N GLU A 132 -10.66 9.07 0.65
CA GLU A 132 -10.57 8.11 -0.46
C GLU A 132 -11.62 8.33 -1.56
N CYS A 133 -11.72 9.58 -2.04
CA CYS A 133 -12.80 10.00 -2.94
C CYS A 133 -12.92 9.19 -4.25
N HIS A 134 -11.86 8.55 -4.71
CA HIS A 134 -11.86 7.64 -5.88
C HIS A 134 -12.91 6.50 -5.77
N ARG A 135 -13.39 6.21 -4.55
CA ARG A 135 -14.38 5.16 -4.27
C ARG A 135 -15.84 5.58 -4.48
N TYR A 136 -16.06 6.88 -4.67
CA TYR A 136 -17.40 7.47 -4.72
C TYR A 136 -17.93 7.61 -6.15
N THR A 137 -17.22 7.08 -7.14
CA THR A 137 -17.66 7.07 -8.54
C THR A 137 -18.56 5.90 -8.91
N GLY A 138 -18.58 4.82 -8.11
CA GLY A 138 -19.42 3.65 -8.39
C GLY A 138 -20.91 3.98 -8.39
N ASP A 139 -21.70 3.21 -9.16
CA ASP A 139 -23.11 3.49 -9.48
C ASP A 139 -23.99 3.83 -8.28
N VAL A 140 -23.76 3.14 -7.16
CA VAL A 140 -24.51 3.34 -5.92
C VAL A 140 -23.82 4.33 -4.98
N ASN A 141 -22.48 4.35 -4.95
CA ASN A 141 -21.75 5.21 -4.01
C ASN A 141 -21.82 6.70 -4.40
N ARG A 142 -21.94 7.02 -5.69
CA ARG A 142 -22.15 8.39 -6.17
C ARG A 142 -23.41 9.05 -5.60
N ASN A 143 -24.34 8.26 -5.06
CA ASN A 143 -25.56 8.77 -4.45
C ASN A 143 -25.30 9.68 -3.24
N ILE A 144 -24.10 9.64 -2.65
CA ILE A 144 -23.72 10.62 -1.62
C ILE A 144 -23.81 12.06 -2.11
N PHE A 145 -23.68 12.30 -3.42
CA PHE A 145 -23.68 13.62 -4.05
C PHE A 145 -25.04 14.08 -4.57
N ARG A 146 -26.12 13.30 -4.39
CA ARG A 146 -27.46 13.65 -4.92
C ARG A 146 -27.93 15.04 -4.49
N PHE A 147 -27.52 15.51 -3.31
CA PHE A 147 -27.83 16.85 -2.82
C PHE A 147 -27.41 17.96 -3.80
N ARG A 148 -26.40 17.77 -4.66
CA ARG A 148 -25.97 18.77 -5.66
C ARG A 148 -27.04 19.05 -6.72
N HIS A 149 -27.99 18.15 -6.90
CA HIS A 149 -29.13 18.32 -7.82
C HIS A 149 -30.42 18.72 -7.12
N ASP A 150 -30.41 18.90 -5.80
CA ASP A 150 -31.60 19.31 -5.05
C ASP A 150 -31.83 20.82 -5.24
N PRO A 151 -33.09 21.28 -5.48
CA PRO A 151 -33.39 22.70 -5.62
C PRO A 151 -33.05 23.57 -4.40
N ALA A 152 -32.98 22.97 -3.21
CA ALA A 152 -32.61 23.66 -1.98
C ALA A 152 -31.09 23.74 -1.76
N PHE A 153 -30.28 23.23 -2.69
CA PHE A 153 -28.83 23.31 -2.64
C PHE A 153 -28.33 24.76 -2.82
N GLN A 154 -27.50 25.22 -1.89
CA GLN A 154 -26.93 26.57 -1.89
C GLN A 154 -25.42 26.48 -2.07
N ARG A 155 -24.91 26.93 -3.23
CA ARG A 155 -23.50 26.75 -3.62
C ARG A 155 -22.54 27.59 -2.75
N ASP A 156 -22.96 28.78 -2.37
CA ASP A 156 -22.24 29.70 -1.48
C ASP A 156 -22.09 29.18 -0.05
N GLN A 157 -22.94 28.23 0.36
CA GLN A 157 -22.88 27.56 1.65
C GLN A 157 -22.14 26.23 1.61
N TYR A 158 -21.62 25.81 0.46
CA TYR A 158 -20.99 24.52 0.30
C TYR A 158 -19.47 24.64 0.13
N HIS A 159 -18.75 23.90 0.98
CA HIS A 159 -17.30 23.78 0.94
C HIS A 159 -16.95 22.29 0.85
N CYS A 160 -15.87 21.92 0.18
CA CYS A 160 -15.46 20.53 0.14
C CYS A 160 -13.97 20.30 -0.08
N ILE A 161 -13.50 19.14 0.37
CA ILE A 161 -12.18 18.63 0.03
C ILE A 161 -12.27 17.13 -0.26
N GLY A 162 -11.85 16.75 -1.47
CA GLY A 162 -11.66 15.34 -1.84
C GLY A 162 -10.22 14.92 -1.54
N LEU A 163 -10.02 13.82 -0.81
CA LEU A 163 -8.69 13.31 -0.47
C LEU A 163 -8.47 11.96 -1.13
N SER A 164 -7.46 11.82 -1.99
CA SER A 164 -7.05 10.50 -2.47
C SER A 164 -5.60 10.47 -2.91
N ALA A 165 -5.01 9.27 -2.98
CA ALA A 165 -3.67 9.08 -3.56
C ALA A 165 -3.74 8.68 -5.03
N THR A 166 -4.94 8.35 -5.51
CA THR A 166 -5.22 7.87 -6.86
C THR A 166 -6.60 8.39 -7.27
N PRO A 167 -6.80 9.71 -7.38
CA PRO A 167 -8.11 10.29 -7.68
C PRO A 167 -8.57 9.96 -9.10
N TYR A 168 -7.65 9.78 -10.04
CA TYR A 168 -7.92 9.39 -11.42
C TYR A 168 -8.44 7.94 -11.49
N CYS A 169 -9.76 7.80 -11.39
CA CYS A 169 -10.49 6.56 -11.59
C CYS A 169 -11.51 6.72 -12.73
N SER A 170 -12.23 5.65 -13.07
CA SER A 170 -13.38 5.75 -13.95
C SER A 170 -14.39 6.76 -13.40
N HIS A 171 -14.88 7.64 -14.26
CA HIS A 171 -15.79 8.75 -13.93
C HIS A 171 -15.20 9.82 -12.98
N PHE A 172 -13.88 10.03 -12.99
CA PHE A 172 -13.26 11.17 -12.30
C PHE A 172 -13.86 12.51 -12.76
N GLU A 173 -13.87 12.76 -14.07
CA GLU A 173 -14.39 13.99 -14.68
C GLU A 173 -15.91 14.10 -14.59
N ASP A 174 -16.63 12.97 -14.67
CA ASP A 174 -18.11 12.98 -14.71
C ASP A 174 -18.75 13.06 -13.32
N ILE A 175 -18.07 12.55 -12.29
CA ILE A 175 -18.63 12.41 -10.93
C ILE A 175 -17.80 13.17 -9.89
N LEU A 176 -16.47 13.03 -9.83
CA LEU A 176 -15.72 13.68 -8.76
C LEU A 176 -15.56 15.17 -9.01
N VAL A 177 -15.13 15.57 -10.20
CA VAL A 177 -14.90 16.99 -10.52
C VAL A 177 -16.16 17.87 -10.34
N PRO A 178 -17.36 17.48 -10.79
CA PRO A 178 -18.56 18.31 -10.63
C PRO A 178 -19.02 18.44 -9.18
N ASN A 179 -18.69 17.45 -8.33
CA ASN A 179 -19.19 17.37 -6.95
C ASN A 179 -18.17 17.84 -5.91
N LEU A 180 -16.87 17.73 -6.18
CA LEU A 180 -15.76 18.05 -5.27
C LEU A 180 -14.80 19.11 -5.81
N GLY A 181 -14.96 19.56 -7.06
CA GLY A 181 -14.04 20.46 -7.73
C GLY A 181 -12.90 19.72 -8.45
N ARG A 182 -12.10 20.47 -9.23
CA ARG A 182 -10.94 19.93 -9.95
C ARG A 182 -9.83 19.51 -8.98
N GLU A 183 -8.84 18.78 -9.48
CA GLU A 183 -7.59 18.60 -8.74
C GLU A 183 -6.90 19.96 -8.55
N ILE A 184 -6.68 20.35 -7.30
CA ILE A 184 -6.07 21.65 -6.94
C ILE A 184 -4.64 21.51 -6.43
N TYR A 185 -4.23 20.31 -6.03
CA TYR A 185 -2.90 20.05 -5.49
C TYR A 185 -2.49 18.60 -5.71
N HIS A 186 -1.25 18.41 -6.16
CA HIS A 186 -0.60 17.12 -6.28
C HIS A 186 0.60 17.06 -5.34
N TYR A 187 0.69 16.01 -4.54
CA TYR A 187 1.83 15.69 -3.69
C TYR A 187 2.16 14.22 -3.86
N GLY A 188 3.10 13.95 -4.77
CA GLY A 188 3.56 12.63 -5.12
C GLY A 188 4.63 12.11 -4.16
N PRO A 189 5.12 10.88 -4.40
CA PRO A 189 6.25 10.33 -3.66
C PRO A 189 7.52 11.18 -3.76
N SER A 190 7.73 11.85 -4.90
CA SER A 190 8.92 12.67 -5.19
C SER A 190 9.04 13.87 -4.29
N GLU A 191 7.96 14.64 -4.20
CA GLU A 191 7.88 15.78 -3.30
C GLU A 191 7.99 15.30 -1.85
N ALA A 192 7.31 14.22 -1.49
CA ALA A 192 7.32 13.67 -0.14
C ALA A 192 8.69 13.16 0.32
N TRP A 193 9.49 12.60 -0.59
CA TRP A 193 10.85 12.17 -0.30
C TRP A 193 11.78 13.36 -0.12
N ASN A 194 11.73 14.33 -1.04
CA ASN A 194 12.52 15.56 -0.97
C ASN A 194 12.25 16.34 0.32
N ASP A 195 10.99 16.37 0.75
CA ASP A 195 10.57 17.01 2.01
C ASP A 195 10.79 16.13 3.25
N GLN A 196 11.32 14.91 3.09
CA GLN A 196 11.52 13.92 4.16
C GLN A 196 10.23 13.58 4.95
N VAL A 197 9.08 13.69 4.29
CA VAL A 197 7.76 13.36 4.84
C VAL A 197 7.53 11.84 4.86
N ILE A 198 8.16 11.11 3.94
CA ILE A 198 8.15 9.64 3.90
C ILE A 198 9.55 9.04 4.09
N ASN A 199 9.58 7.82 4.63
CA ASN A 199 10.83 7.09 4.80
C ASN A 199 11.27 6.43 3.48
N PRO A 200 12.58 6.37 3.18
CA PRO A 200 13.08 5.57 2.08
C PRO A 200 12.82 4.09 2.36
N TYR A 201 12.38 3.37 1.33
CA TYR A 201 12.20 1.92 1.37
C TYR A 201 12.78 1.29 0.11
N VAL A 202 13.21 0.03 0.23
CA VAL A 202 13.74 -0.76 -0.88
C VAL A 202 12.71 -1.80 -1.27
N ILE A 203 12.42 -1.91 -2.57
CA ILE A 203 11.58 -2.98 -3.10
C ILE A 203 12.47 -4.05 -3.71
N LEU A 204 12.31 -5.28 -3.24
CA LEU A 204 13.04 -6.45 -3.72
C LEU A 204 12.11 -7.35 -4.52
N HIS A 205 12.16 -7.24 -5.85
CA HIS A 205 11.43 -8.12 -6.74
C HIS A 205 12.07 -9.51 -6.71
N THR A 206 11.42 -10.44 -6.01
CA THR A 206 11.94 -11.78 -5.76
C THR A 206 11.29 -12.77 -6.72
N GLY A 207 11.95 -13.05 -7.83
CA GLY A 207 11.55 -14.02 -8.83
C GLY A 207 11.67 -15.45 -8.30
N ILE A 208 10.63 -16.26 -8.52
CA ILE A 208 10.62 -17.70 -8.29
C ILE A 208 10.28 -18.42 -9.61
N CYS A 209 10.86 -19.59 -9.84
CA CYS A 209 10.45 -20.46 -10.93
C CYS A 209 9.37 -21.42 -10.44
N LEU A 210 8.38 -21.74 -11.27
CA LEU A 210 7.49 -22.88 -11.01
C LEU A 210 8.30 -24.19 -11.09
N ASN A 211 7.90 -25.20 -10.30
CA ASN A 211 8.49 -26.53 -10.48
C ASN A 211 7.99 -27.18 -11.79
N GLU A 212 8.62 -28.27 -12.23
CA GLU A 212 8.29 -28.92 -13.52
C GLU A 212 6.80 -29.24 -13.66
N LYS A 213 6.18 -29.83 -12.64
CA LYS A 213 4.74 -30.18 -12.67
C LYS A 213 3.84 -28.94 -12.74
N GLU A 214 4.14 -27.94 -11.91
CA GLU A 214 3.40 -26.67 -11.90
C GLU A 214 3.56 -25.93 -13.24
N LEU A 215 4.72 -25.99 -13.87
CA LEU A 215 4.99 -25.38 -15.17
C LEU A 215 4.22 -26.09 -16.30
N ASP A 216 4.19 -27.43 -16.30
CA ASP A 216 3.42 -28.22 -17.27
C ASP A 216 1.92 -27.92 -17.15
N GLU A 217 1.37 -27.93 -15.93
CA GLU A 217 -0.03 -27.58 -15.67
C GLU A 217 -0.33 -26.12 -16.08
N TYR A 218 0.59 -25.19 -15.82
CA TYR A 218 0.45 -23.79 -16.23
C TYR A 218 0.41 -23.62 -17.76
N ASN A 219 1.26 -24.36 -18.47
CA ASN A 219 1.30 -24.37 -19.93
C ASN A 219 0.03 -24.99 -20.50
N GLU A 220 -0.46 -26.10 -19.93
CA GLU A 220 -1.73 -26.73 -20.32
C GLU A 220 -2.90 -25.75 -20.17
N PHE A 221 -3.02 -25.07 -19.02
CA PHE A 221 -4.06 -24.04 -18.86
C PHE A 221 -3.90 -22.90 -19.84
N THR A 222 -2.67 -22.49 -20.15
CA THR A 222 -2.41 -21.42 -21.13
C THR A 222 -2.86 -21.81 -22.53
N ASP A 223 -2.58 -23.04 -22.95
CA ASP A 223 -3.03 -23.57 -24.23
C ASP A 223 -4.55 -23.72 -24.30
N LEU A 224 -5.17 -24.21 -23.24
CA LEU A 224 -6.63 -24.33 -23.15
C LEU A 224 -7.31 -22.95 -23.18
N ILE A 225 -6.74 -21.95 -22.51
CA ILE A 225 -7.21 -20.56 -22.54
C ILE A 225 -7.14 -20.02 -23.96
N ALA A 226 -6.01 -20.18 -24.65
CA ALA A 226 -5.84 -19.70 -26.03
C ALA A 226 -6.84 -20.38 -26.99
N LYS A 227 -7.00 -21.71 -26.89
CA LYS A 227 -7.96 -22.48 -27.70
C LYS A 227 -9.41 -22.06 -27.45
N THR A 228 -9.78 -21.87 -26.18
CA THR A 228 -11.16 -21.50 -25.80
C THR A 228 -11.47 -20.07 -26.23
N TYR A 229 -10.51 -19.14 -26.04
CA TYR A 229 -10.64 -17.77 -26.49
C TYR A 229 -10.77 -17.68 -28.02
N GLY A 230 -9.98 -18.45 -28.78
CA GLY A 230 -10.11 -18.53 -30.23
C GLY A 230 -11.47 -19.06 -30.69
N ARG A 231 -12.03 -20.06 -30.00
CA ARG A 231 -13.39 -20.55 -30.26
C ARG A 231 -14.44 -19.45 -30.00
N MET A 232 -14.29 -18.70 -28.91
CA MET A 232 -15.21 -17.62 -28.58
C MET A 232 -15.20 -16.52 -29.63
N ILE A 233 -14.03 -16.12 -30.14
CA ILE A 233 -13.94 -15.15 -31.25
C ILE A 233 -14.60 -15.68 -32.52
N ALA A 234 -14.46 -16.98 -32.81
CA ALA A 234 -15.10 -17.58 -33.97
C ALA A 234 -16.63 -17.63 -33.86
N GLU A 235 -17.18 -17.80 -32.65
CA GLU A 235 -18.62 -17.79 -32.36
C GLU A 235 -19.19 -16.37 -32.28
N ASP A 236 -18.43 -15.43 -31.69
CA ASP A 236 -18.78 -14.03 -31.53
C ASP A 236 -17.56 -13.11 -31.80
N PRO A 237 -17.40 -12.61 -33.04
CA PRO A 237 -16.30 -11.73 -33.40
C PRO A 237 -16.24 -10.41 -32.62
N ALA A 238 -17.33 -9.99 -31.96
CA ALA A 238 -17.32 -8.76 -31.16
C ALA A 238 -16.37 -8.86 -29.96
N VAL A 239 -16.10 -10.09 -29.47
CA VAL A 239 -15.19 -10.37 -28.35
C VAL A 239 -13.76 -9.85 -28.60
N GLU A 240 -13.30 -9.86 -29.85
CA GLU A 240 -11.95 -9.41 -30.20
C GLU A 240 -11.75 -7.89 -29.98
N TYR A 241 -12.83 -7.12 -30.11
CA TYR A 241 -12.79 -5.66 -30.01
C TYR A 241 -13.14 -5.12 -28.61
N MET A 242 -13.49 -6.00 -27.67
CA MET A 242 -13.83 -5.60 -26.30
C MET A 242 -12.61 -5.09 -25.56
N ASN A 243 -12.76 -3.97 -24.85
CA ASN A 243 -11.73 -3.55 -23.89
C ASN A 243 -11.72 -4.47 -22.65
N SER A 244 -10.68 -4.36 -21.80
CA SER A 244 -10.50 -5.24 -20.65
C SER A 244 -11.69 -5.23 -19.67
N ASN A 245 -12.40 -4.11 -19.53
CA ASN A 245 -13.55 -4.00 -18.62
C ASN A 245 -14.81 -4.64 -19.21
N GLU A 246 -15.05 -4.46 -20.51
CA GLU A 246 -16.12 -5.12 -21.25
C GLU A 246 -15.93 -6.63 -21.25
N PHE A 247 -14.72 -7.09 -21.58
CA PHE A 247 -14.39 -8.51 -21.59
C PHE A 247 -14.53 -9.14 -20.20
N PHE A 248 -14.10 -8.44 -19.14
CA PHE A 248 -14.29 -8.93 -17.77
C PHE A 248 -15.77 -9.05 -17.39
N ARG A 249 -16.62 -8.09 -17.77
CA ARG A 249 -18.07 -8.14 -17.56
C ARG A 249 -18.68 -9.32 -18.31
N TYR A 250 -18.34 -9.46 -19.59
CA TYR A 250 -18.78 -10.55 -20.44
C TYR A 250 -18.47 -11.94 -19.83
N LEU A 251 -17.25 -12.14 -19.32
CA LEU A 251 -16.89 -13.38 -18.62
C LEU A 251 -17.59 -13.58 -17.28
N SER A 252 -17.97 -12.50 -16.60
CA SER A 252 -18.61 -12.56 -15.27
C SER A 252 -20.11 -12.86 -15.36
N GLU A 253 -20.74 -12.49 -16.48
CA GLU A 253 -22.16 -12.71 -16.76
C GLU A 253 -22.41 -13.97 -17.60
N ALA A 254 -21.35 -14.74 -17.89
CA ALA A 254 -21.42 -15.94 -18.72
C ALA A 254 -22.33 -17.03 -18.13
N GLU A 255 -23.20 -17.59 -18.97
CA GLU A 255 -24.06 -18.72 -18.61
C GLU A 255 -23.26 -19.99 -18.33
N GLU A 256 -23.73 -20.82 -17.40
CA GLU A 256 -23.11 -22.11 -17.09
C GLU A 256 -23.02 -22.99 -18.32
N GLY A 257 -21.84 -23.61 -18.53
CA GLY A 257 -21.57 -24.47 -19.69
C GLY A 257 -21.08 -23.73 -20.94
N SER A 258 -21.24 -22.41 -21.03
CA SER A 258 -20.74 -21.60 -22.15
C SER A 258 -19.21 -21.61 -22.26
N ALA A 259 -18.68 -21.32 -23.46
CA ALA A 259 -17.25 -21.15 -23.67
C ALA A 259 -16.66 -20.01 -22.82
N ALA A 260 -17.43 -18.94 -22.60
CA ALA A 260 -17.06 -17.84 -21.72
C ALA A 260 -16.92 -18.27 -20.25
N CYS A 261 -17.86 -19.09 -19.75
CA CYS A 261 -17.78 -19.68 -18.40
C CYS A 261 -16.55 -20.61 -18.28
N GLN A 262 -16.29 -21.44 -19.29
CA GLN A 262 -15.11 -22.32 -19.33
C GLN A 262 -13.81 -21.50 -19.30
N LEU A 263 -13.72 -20.44 -20.11
CA LEU A 263 -12.57 -19.55 -20.15
C LEU A 263 -12.33 -18.87 -18.81
N ASN A 264 -13.38 -18.33 -18.18
CA ASN A 264 -13.30 -17.71 -16.86
C ASN A 264 -12.78 -18.71 -15.81
N ASN A 265 -13.25 -19.96 -15.84
CA ASN A 265 -12.75 -21.01 -14.95
C ASN A 265 -11.27 -21.32 -15.18
N LEU A 266 -10.83 -21.48 -16.44
CA LEU A 266 -9.42 -21.73 -16.77
C LEU A 266 -8.50 -20.58 -16.31
N ILE A 267 -8.92 -19.33 -16.51
CA ILE A 267 -8.19 -18.15 -16.01
C ILE A 267 -8.07 -18.20 -14.48
N ARG A 268 -9.14 -18.58 -13.78
CA ARG A 268 -9.13 -18.73 -12.31
C ARG A 268 -8.23 -19.86 -11.84
N LEU A 269 -8.23 -21.00 -12.52
CA LEU A 269 -7.37 -22.15 -12.22
C LEU A 269 -5.89 -21.81 -12.43
N ARG A 270 -5.54 -21.24 -13.58
CA ARG A 270 -4.16 -20.78 -13.87
C ARG A 270 -3.66 -19.78 -12.83
N ARG A 271 -4.50 -18.81 -12.43
CA ARG A 271 -4.16 -17.88 -11.34
C ARG A 271 -4.01 -18.57 -9.99
N ALA A 272 -4.87 -19.54 -9.68
CA ALA A 272 -4.81 -20.29 -8.42
C ALA A 272 -3.50 -21.08 -8.32
N LEU A 273 -3.06 -21.72 -9.41
CA LEU A 273 -1.79 -22.42 -9.50
C LEU A 273 -0.63 -21.49 -9.15
N ILE A 274 -0.54 -20.32 -9.80
CA ILE A 274 0.52 -19.34 -9.53
C ILE A 274 0.53 -18.89 -8.06
N TYR A 275 -0.64 -18.60 -7.49
CA TYR A 275 -0.72 -18.15 -6.10
C TYR A 275 -0.35 -19.24 -5.09
N ASN A 276 -0.64 -20.50 -5.42
CA ASN A 276 -0.38 -21.65 -4.56
C ASN A 276 0.97 -22.33 -4.83
N ALA A 277 1.74 -21.85 -5.82
CA ALA A 277 3.03 -22.39 -6.21
C ALA A 277 3.90 -22.67 -4.99
N SER A 278 4.36 -23.92 -4.89
CA SER A 278 5.16 -24.43 -3.79
C SER A 278 6.43 -23.60 -3.54
N GLU A 279 7.00 -23.04 -4.61
CA GLU A 279 8.21 -22.24 -4.54
C GLU A 279 8.04 -20.90 -3.84
N ARG A 280 6.82 -20.36 -3.73
CA ARG A 280 6.55 -19.20 -2.86
C ARG A 280 6.84 -19.54 -1.41
N GLU A 281 6.42 -20.72 -0.95
CA GLU A 281 6.66 -21.14 0.42
C GLU A 281 8.12 -21.40 0.71
N ASN A 282 8.82 -22.03 -0.24
CA ASN A 282 10.25 -22.27 -0.11
C ASN A 282 11.01 -20.94 -0.04
N CYS A 283 10.67 -19.99 -0.92
CA CYS A 283 11.19 -18.63 -0.88
C CYS A 283 10.90 -17.95 0.47
N LEU A 284 9.68 -18.04 0.99
CA LEU A 284 9.35 -17.46 2.29
C LEU A 284 10.18 -18.07 3.43
N LYS A 285 10.29 -19.40 3.47
CA LYS A 285 11.13 -20.10 4.47
C LYS A 285 12.59 -19.65 4.36
N ALA A 286 13.07 -19.44 3.15
CA ALA A 286 14.42 -18.95 2.87
C ALA A 286 14.64 -17.51 3.36
N LEU A 287 13.66 -16.63 3.14
CA LEU A 287 13.67 -15.24 3.60
C LEU A 287 13.62 -15.15 5.12
N LEU A 288 12.69 -15.86 5.78
CA LEU A 288 12.52 -15.81 7.23
C LEU A 288 13.72 -16.35 8.02
N LYS A 289 14.55 -17.20 7.42
CA LYS A 289 15.81 -17.64 8.03
C LYS A 289 16.92 -16.58 7.99
N ARG A 290 16.76 -15.54 7.16
CA ARG A 290 17.77 -14.50 6.90
C ARG A 290 17.36 -13.13 7.44
N ILE A 291 16.06 -12.89 7.57
CA ILE A 291 15.51 -11.67 8.16
C ILE A 291 15.61 -11.75 9.69
N ASP A 292 15.96 -10.63 10.32
CA ASP A 292 15.90 -10.48 11.78
C ASP A 292 14.45 -10.55 12.26
N LEU A 293 14.08 -11.67 12.88
CA LEU A 293 12.71 -11.92 13.37
C LEU A 293 12.34 -11.12 14.61
N SER A 294 13.27 -10.34 15.19
CA SER A 294 12.93 -9.34 16.22
C SER A 294 12.27 -8.09 15.63
N LYS A 295 12.41 -7.89 14.31
CA LYS A 295 11.74 -6.81 13.59
C LYS A 295 10.26 -7.08 13.42
N LYS A 296 9.46 -6.03 13.27
CA LYS A 296 8.05 -6.18 12.90
C LYS A 296 7.92 -6.52 11.41
N ILE A 297 7.42 -7.72 11.12
CA ILE A 297 7.29 -8.29 9.77
C ILE A 297 5.80 -8.46 9.44
N ILE A 298 5.36 -7.94 8.29
CA ILE A 298 4.03 -8.24 7.75
C ILE A 298 4.17 -9.06 6.47
N ILE A 299 3.45 -10.19 6.41
CA ILE A 299 3.41 -11.09 5.27
C ILE A 299 2.01 -11.03 4.65
N TYR A 300 1.92 -10.69 3.38
CA TYR A 300 0.68 -10.57 2.62
C TYR A 300 0.50 -11.74 1.68
N CYS A 301 -0.68 -12.35 1.76
CA CYS A 301 -1.12 -13.43 0.89
C CYS A 301 -2.42 -13.01 0.19
N GLU A 302 -2.70 -13.52 -1.01
CA GLU A 302 -3.93 -13.21 -1.74
C GLU A 302 -5.14 -14.01 -1.23
N ARG A 303 -4.94 -15.21 -0.64
CA ARG A 303 -6.01 -16.12 -0.19
C ARG A 303 -5.93 -16.48 1.28
N ILE A 304 -7.10 -16.72 1.89
CA ILE A 304 -7.24 -17.07 3.32
C ILE A 304 -6.55 -18.41 3.60
N GLU A 305 -6.79 -19.40 2.74
CA GLU A 305 -6.16 -20.71 2.83
C GLU A 305 -4.63 -20.62 2.87
N GLN A 306 -4.04 -19.83 1.95
CA GLN A 306 -2.59 -19.59 1.94
C GLN A 306 -2.15 -18.88 3.23
N THR A 307 -2.89 -17.88 3.70
CA THR A 307 -2.60 -17.16 4.96
C THR A 307 -2.51 -18.12 6.15
N VAL A 308 -3.48 -19.02 6.29
CA VAL A 308 -3.52 -20.03 7.36
C VAL A 308 -2.37 -21.03 7.21
N ARG A 309 -2.12 -21.50 5.98
CA ARG A 309 -1.03 -22.45 5.66
C ARG A 309 0.34 -21.86 6.00
N ILE A 310 0.62 -20.63 5.57
CA ILE A 310 1.85 -19.90 5.89
C ILE A 310 2.00 -19.67 7.38
N ALA A 311 0.93 -19.25 8.08
CA ALA A 311 0.99 -19.06 9.52
C ALA A 311 1.34 -20.37 10.26
N ASN A 312 0.83 -21.51 9.81
CA ASN A 312 1.17 -22.81 10.37
C ASN A 312 2.63 -23.21 10.10
N ILE A 313 3.16 -22.91 8.91
CA ILE A 313 4.58 -23.12 8.59
C ILE A 313 5.47 -22.31 9.54
N ILE A 314 5.16 -21.03 9.73
CA ILE A 314 5.93 -20.14 10.60
C ILE A 314 5.87 -20.60 12.06
N LYS A 315 4.68 -20.97 12.56
CA LYS A 315 4.50 -21.52 13.91
C LYS A 315 5.39 -22.74 14.16
N LYS A 316 5.46 -23.66 13.19
CA LYS A 316 6.31 -24.86 13.27
C LYS A 316 7.80 -24.55 13.25
N MET A 317 8.22 -23.53 12.50
CA MET A 317 9.64 -23.20 12.34
C MET A 317 10.22 -22.40 13.49
N PHE A 318 9.45 -21.46 14.07
CA PHE A 318 10.02 -20.44 14.96
C PHE A 318 9.37 -20.38 16.35
N THR A 319 8.19 -21.01 16.56
CA THR A 319 7.43 -21.04 17.85
C THR A 319 7.13 -19.64 18.46
N PRO A 320 6.05 -19.46 19.23
CA PRO A 320 4.88 -18.68 18.85
C PRO A 320 4.95 -17.19 19.23
N LYS A 321 5.03 -16.29 18.24
CA LYS A 321 4.62 -14.88 18.38
C LYS A 321 4.12 -14.33 17.02
N ILE A 322 3.03 -14.91 16.53
CA ILE A 322 2.44 -14.60 15.21
C ILE A 322 0.96 -14.24 15.34
N SER A 323 0.60 -13.15 14.68
CA SER A 323 -0.78 -12.71 14.46
C SER A 323 -1.25 -13.11 13.07
N ILE A 324 -2.55 -13.42 12.94
CA ILE A 324 -3.17 -13.75 11.65
C ILE A 324 -4.33 -12.78 11.43
N TYR A 325 -4.49 -12.30 10.20
CA TYR A 325 -5.59 -11.43 9.83
C TYR A 325 -6.26 -11.87 8.53
N HIS A 326 -7.55 -12.21 8.58
CA HIS A 326 -8.38 -12.45 7.40
C HIS A 326 -9.87 -12.24 7.73
N SER A 327 -10.71 -12.06 6.71
CA SER A 327 -12.13 -11.70 6.87
C SER A 327 -13.00 -12.72 7.60
N GLU A 328 -12.66 -14.02 7.53
CA GLU A 328 -13.38 -15.09 8.25
C GLU A 328 -13.13 -15.08 9.77
N LEU A 329 -12.14 -14.33 10.27
CA LEU A 329 -11.94 -14.17 11.71
C LEU A 329 -12.99 -13.23 12.31
N LYS A 330 -13.52 -13.62 13.48
CA LYS A 330 -14.37 -12.77 14.30
C LYS A 330 -13.68 -11.43 14.59
N LYS A 331 -14.47 -10.36 14.66
CA LYS A 331 -13.96 -8.99 14.81
C LYS A 331 -13.07 -8.85 16.05
N GLU A 332 -13.48 -9.44 17.17
CA GLU A 332 -12.76 -9.40 18.44
C GLU A 332 -11.38 -10.05 18.31
N ILE A 333 -11.29 -11.16 17.56
CA ILE A 333 -10.03 -11.88 17.30
C ILE A 333 -9.12 -11.05 16.40
N ARG A 334 -9.67 -10.44 15.35
CA ARG A 334 -8.91 -9.55 14.46
C ARG A 334 -8.32 -8.36 15.21
N GLU A 335 -9.13 -7.70 16.05
CA GLU A 335 -8.67 -6.56 16.86
C GLU A 335 -7.60 -6.99 17.87
N LYS A 336 -7.77 -8.14 18.52
CA LYS A 336 -6.74 -8.72 19.39
C LYS A 336 -5.43 -8.95 18.64
N TYR A 337 -5.44 -9.63 17.50
CA TYR A 337 -4.22 -9.93 16.75
C TYR A 337 -3.52 -8.67 16.22
N LEU A 338 -4.29 -7.66 15.79
CA LEU A 338 -3.73 -6.37 15.42
C LEU A 338 -3.10 -5.66 16.62
N HIS A 339 -3.76 -5.69 17.78
CA HIS A 339 -3.22 -5.11 19.01
C HIS A 339 -1.91 -5.78 19.42
N GLN A 340 -1.86 -7.12 19.44
CA GLN A 340 -0.66 -7.89 19.77
C GLN A 340 0.52 -7.59 18.84
N PHE A 341 0.25 -7.34 17.56
CA PHE A 341 1.28 -6.92 16.62
C PHE A 341 1.72 -5.47 16.85
N ARG A 342 0.76 -4.55 17.08
CA ARG A 342 1.06 -3.14 17.40
C ARG A 342 1.95 -3.01 18.63
N THR A 343 1.65 -3.74 19.70
CA THR A 343 2.43 -3.71 20.96
C THR A 343 3.78 -4.40 20.86
N GLY A 344 4.06 -5.12 19.77
CA GLY A 344 5.26 -5.95 19.65
C GLY A 344 5.20 -7.23 20.48
N GLU A 345 4.04 -7.60 21.04
CA GLU A 345 3.84 -8.92 21.63
C GLU A 345 4.04 -10.00 20.57
N HIS A 346 3.56 -9.74 19.34
CA HIS A 346 3.83 -10.52 18.14
C HIS A 346 4.64 -9.70 17.13
N HIS A 347 5.75 -10.26 16.65
CA HIS A 347 6.61 -9.60 15.65
C HIS A 347 6.21 -9.93 14.21
N ILE A 348 5.38 -10.96 13.99
CA ILE A 348 4.97 -11.38 12.65
C ILE A 348 3.46 -11.28 12.53
N LEU A 349 2.96 -10.65 11.47
CA LEU A 349 1.56 -10.61 11.09
C LEU A 349 1.40 -11.22 9.69
N VAL A 350 0.58 -12.26 9.55
CA VAL A 350 0.21 -12.82 8.24
C VAL A 350 -1.20 -12.37 7.89
N ALA A 351 -1.36 -11.63 6.80
CA ALA A 351 -2.61 -11.02 6.39
C ALA A 351 -3.08 -11.53 5.01
N CYS A 352 -4.36 -11.91 4.92
CA CYS A 352 -5.02 -12.24 3.66
C CYS A 352 -5.61 -10.98 3.02
N ARG A 353 -5.19 -10.70 1.78
CA ARG A 353 -5.37 -9.44 1.07
C ARG A 353 -4.77 -8.30 1.90
N ALA A 354 -4.34 -7.21 1.27
CA ALA A 354 -3.86 -6.07 2.04
C ALA A 354 -4.91 -5.76 3.11
N LEU A 355 -4.48 -5.64 4.38
CA LEU A 355 -5.32 -5.24 5.51
C LEU A 355 -6.32 -4.21 5.00
N ASP A 356 -7.57 -4.63 4.81
CA ASP A 356 -8.47 -3.92 3.89
C ASP A 356 -8.60 -2.46 4.30
N GLU A 357 -8.73 -1.62 3.27
CA GLU A 357 -8.67 -0.17 3.38
C GLU A 357 -9.50 0.34 4.55
N GLY A 358 -8.77 0.94 5.49
CA GLY A 358 -9.31 1.59 6.66
C GLY A 358 -9.04 0.91 7.98
N ILE A 359 -8.34 -0.21 7.98
CA ILE A 359 -7.57 -0.64 9.14
C ILE A 359 -6.23 0.06 9.09
N ASP A 360 -5.89 0.75 10.18
CA ASP A 360 -4.57 1.33 10.38
C ASP A 360 -3.56 0.18 10.37
N VAL A 361 -2.81 0.05 9.27
CA VAL A 361 -1.83 -1.00 9.11
C VAL A 361 -0.72 -0.73 10.10
N PRO A 362 -0.51 -1.62 11.08
CA PRO A 362 0.46 -1.35 12.12
C PRO A 362 1.87 -1.20 11.55
N ASP A 363 2.66 -0.32 12.17
CA ASP A 363 4.03 -0.06 11.75
C ASP A 363 4.82 -1.36 11.66
N ALA A 364 5.51 -1.54 10.53
CA ALA A 364 6.38 -2.68 10.26
C ALA A 364 7.69 -2.19 9.69
N GLU A 365 8.74 -2.99 9.79
CA GLU A 365 10.07 -2.73 9.22
C GLU A 365 10.30 -3.57 7.96
N VAL A 366 9.62 -4.71 7.86
CA VAL A 366 9.72 -5.63 6.74
C VAL A 366 8.33 -6.01 6.22
N GLY A 367 8.09 -5.78 4.94
CA GLY A 367 6.93 -6.29 4.22
C GLY A 367 7.33 -7.46 3.32
N ILE A 368 6.54 -8.54 3.31
CA ILE A 368 6.69 -9.64 2.36
C ILE A 368 5.36 -9.84 1.64
N VAL A 369 5.32 -9.46 0.37
CA VAL A 369 4.20 -9.72 -0.53
C VAL A 369 4.42 -11.08 -1.14
N LEU A 370 3.81 -12.10 -0.55
CA LEU A 370 3.97 -13.47 -1.00
C LEU A 370 3.15 -13.76 -2.24
N SER A 371 1.97 -13.16 -2.39
CA SER A 371 1.12 -13.26 -3.59
C SER A 371 0.15 -12.07 -3.62
N CYS A 372 -0.12 -11.52 -4.81
CA CYS A 372 -0.95 -10.32 -4.94
C CYS A 372 -1.64 -10.16 -6.31
N SER A 373 -2.93 -9.85 -6.28
CA SER A 373 -3.71 -9.39 -7.43
C SER A 373 -3.38 -7.95 -7.85
N ALA A 374 -3.62 -7.60 -9.12
CA ALA A 374 -3.34 -6.25 -9.67
C ALA A 374 -4.00 -5.10 -8.88
N VAL A 375 -5.25 -5.27 -8.41
CA VAL A 375 -5.96 -4.26 -7.59
C VAL A 375 -5.32 -4.10 -6.21
N THR A 376 -4.79 -5.17 -5.63
CA THR A 376 -4.09 -5.15 -4.34
C THR A 376 -2.68 -4.55 -4.45
N ARG A 377 -2.09 -4.48 -5.67
CA ARG A 377 -0.76 -3.89 -5.90
C ARG A 377 -0.72 -2.38 -5.68
N GLN A 378 -1.75 -1.64 -6.11
CA GLN A 378 -1.88 -0.20 -5.78
C GLN A 378 -1.97 0.02 -4.25
N ARG A 379 -2.58 -0.93 -3.52
CA ARG A 379 -2.65 -0.89 -2.05
C ARG A 379 -1.31 -1.23 -1.40
N LEU A 380 -0.49 -2.08 -2.02
CA LEU A 380 0.87 -2.37 -1.54
C LEU A 380 1.82 -1.19 -1.71
N GLN A 381 1.64 -0.34 -2.73
CA GLN A 381 2.37 0.92 -2.84
C GLN A 381 2.06 1.86 -1.66
N ARG A 382 0.78 1.89 -1.24
CA ARG A 382 0.36 2.63 -0.03
C ARG A 382 1.01 2.04 1.22
N LEU A 383 1.08 0.72 1.29
CA LEU A 383 1.71 0.01 2.39
C LEU A 383 3.22 0.25 2.47
N GLY A 384 3.95 0.18 1.35
CA GLY A 384 5.39 0.43 1.29
C GLY A 384 5.79 1.76 1.92
N ARG A 385 4.90 2.76 1.82
CA ARG A 385 5.03 4.10 2.43
C ARG A 385 4.61 4.17 3.91
N ILE A 386 3.87 3.17 4.40
CA ILE A 386 3.47 3.00 5.83
C ILE A 386 4.52 2.18 6.61
N ILE A 387 5.47 1.52 5.93
CA ILE A 387 6.60 0.82 6.58
C ILE A 387 7.50 1.88 7.24
N ARG A 388 7.24 2.19 8.51
CA ARG A 388 7.98 3.20 9.27
C ARG A 388 9.25 2.62 9.87
N LYS A 389 10.27 3.48 10.00
CA LYS A 389 11.35 3.25 10.97
C LYS A 389 10.72 3.16 12.37
N ALA A 390 10.90 2.04 13.06
CA ALA A 390 10.89 2.05 14.52
C ALA A 390 11.93 3.08 15.00
N ASP A 391 12.03 3.43 16.28
CA ASP A 391 12.99 4.42 16.83
C ASP A 391 14.50 4.18 16.49
N ARG A 392 14.82 3.20 15.64
CA ARG A 392 16.13 2.89 15.06
C ARG A 392 16.14 3.19 13.56
N LYS A 393 17.25 3.79 13.10
CA LYS A 393 17.46 4.33 11.75
C LYS A 393 17.51 3.30 10.59
N ASP A 394 17.01 2.08 10.75
CA ASP A 394 17.15 1.01 9.74
C ASP A 394 16.23 1.24 8.51
N THR A 395 16.72 0.95 7.30
CA THR A 395 15.93 1.02 6.05
C THR A 395 14.78 -0.01 6.03
N SER A 396 13.59 0.45 5.65
CA SER A 396 12.40 -0.37 5.43
C SER A 396 12.54 -1.23 4.15
N VAL A 397 12.15 -2.50 4.21
CA VAL A 397 12.31 -3.43 3.08
C VAL A 397 11.00 -4.10 2.71
N LEU A 398 10.65 -4.08 1.42
CA LEU A 398 9.48 -4.75 0.86
C LEU A 398 9.91 -5.84 -0.14
N TYR A 399 9.73 -7.11 0.23
CA TYR A 399 9.91 -8.23 -0.69
C TYR A 399 8.65 -8.43 -1.51
N TYR A 400 8.77 -8.45 -2.84
CA TYR A 400 7.68 -8.76 -3.75
C TYR A 400 7.96 -10.07 -4.48
N VAL A 401 7.29 -11.15 -4.07
CA VAL A 401 7.52 -12.48 -4.65
C VAL A 401 6.65 -12.67 -5.88
N TYR A 402 7.27 -13.02 -7.01
CA TYR A 402 6.55 -13.24 -8.28
C TYR A 402 7.05 -14.46 -9.03
N ALA A 403 6.16 -15.13 -9.78
CA ALA A 403 6.52 -16.28 -10.60
C ALA A 403 7.03 -15.83 -11.98
N VAL A 404 8.32 -16.08 -12.27
CA VAL A 404 8.95 -15.72 -13.55
C VAL A 404 8.34 -16.52 -14.70
N ASN A 405 8.33 -15.93 -15.91
CA ASN A 405 7.75 -16.53 -17.12
C ASN A 405 6.25 -16.90 -16.98
N THR A 406 5.52 -16.17 -16.14
CA THR A 406 4.06 -16.32 -15.98
C THR A 406 3.35 -14.98 -16.18
N ILE A 407 2.01 -14.97 -16.07
CA ILE A 407 1.23 -13.72 -16.01
C ILE A 407 1.49 -12.89 -14.74
N ASP A 408 2.23 -13.44 -13.78
CA ASP A 408 2.73 -12.68 -12.63
C ASP A 408 3.96 -11.89 -13.05
N SER A 409 3.94 -10.58 -12.86
CA SER A 409 5.04 -9.71 -13.26
C SER A 409 5.38 -8.71 -12.16
N PRO A 410 6.67 -8.36 -12.03
CA PRO A 410 7.15 -7.37 -11.06
C PRO A 410 7.02 -5.93 -11.59
N PHE A 411 6.90 -5.74 -12.91
CA PHE A 411 6.94 -4.45 -13.60
C PHE A 411 5.57 -3.75 -13.56
N PHE A 412 5.20 -3.21 -12.40
CA PHE A 412 3.95 -2.45 -12.22
C PHE A 412 4.03 -1.31 -11.18
N LEU A 413 5.24 -1.02 -10.71
CA LEU A 413 5.55 0.22 -10.01
C LEU A 413 6.05 1.14 -11.12
N ASP A 414 5.46 2.32 -11.30
CA ASP A 414 5.95 3.27 -12.30
C ASP A 414 7.48 3.37 -12.20
N GLU A 415 8.16 2.93 -13.27
CA GLU A 415 9.62 2.94 -13.40
C GLU A 415 10.20 4.37 -13.32
N ASN A 416 9.32 5.38 -13.29
CA ASN A 416 9.65 6.80 -13.31
C ASN A 416 9.70 7.47 -11.93
N SER A 417 9.58 6.75 -10.81
CA SER A 417 9.89 7.36 -9.51
C SER A 417 11.38 7.23 -9.22
N ALA A 418 12.12 8.33 -9.33
CA ALA A 418 13.54 8.42 -8.96
C ALA A 418 13.83 7.99 -7.50
N GLU A 419 12.78 7.77 -6.69
CA GLU A 419 12.87 7.49 -5.24
C GLU A 419 12.71 6.02 -4.84
N THR A 420 12.35 5.12 -5.75
CA THR A 420 12.21 3.69 -5.40
C THR A 420 13.44 2.92 -5.86
N ARG A 421 14.28 2.47 -4.92
CA ARG A 421 15.33 1.49 -5.25
C ARG A 421 14.67 0.12 -5.42
N THR A 422 14.40 -0.24 -6.67
CA THR A 422 13.97 -1.57 -7.08
C THR A 422 15.18 -2.45 -7.37
N ILE A 423 15.15 -3.68 -6.88
CA ILE A 423 16.23 -4.64 -7.06
C ILE A 423 15.63 -5.99 -7.37
N ASP A 424 16.10 -6.57 -8.45
CA ASP A 424 15.70 -7.91 -8.86
C ASP A 424 16.57 -8.95 -8.15
N LEU A 425 15.89 -9.89 -7.50
CA LEU A 425 16.42 -11.06 -6.85
C LEU A 425 15.81 -12.29 -7.49
N GLN A 426 16.62 -13.30 -7.80
CA GLN A 426 16.13 -14.61 -8.20
C GLN A 426 16.33 -15.60 -7.06
N TYR A 427 15.28 -16.32 -6.69
CA TYR A 427 15.35 -17.42 -5.73
C TYR A 427 15.49 -18.77 -6.43
N TYR A 428 16.47 -19.55 -5.99
CA TYR A 428 16.74 -20.92 -6.44
C TYR A 428 16.56 -21.89 -5.28
N SER A 429 15.52 -22.71 -5.36
CA SER A 429 15.12 -23.61 -4.29
C SER A 429 16.05 -24.78 -4.08
N ALA A 430 16.65 -25.30 -5.16
CA ALA A 430 17.59 -26.42 -5.13
C ALA A 430 18.72 -26.24 -4.09
N ASN A 431 19.23 -25.01 -4.00
CA ASN A 431 20.33 -24.66 -3.10
C ASN A 431 19.90 -23.69 -1.99
N ASN A 432 18.60 -23.33 -1.94
CA ASN A 432 18.07 -22.32 -1.03
C ASN A 432 18.85 -20.98 -1.13
N MET A 433 19.12 -20.53 -2.36
CA MET A 433 19.97 -19.36 -2.66
C MET A 433 19.17 -18.22 -3.29
N PHE A 434 19.55 -16.99 -2.94
CA PHE A 434 19.15 -15.78 -3.65
C PHE A 434 20.32 -15.31 -4.52
N TYR A 435 20.01 -14.86 -5.73
CA TYR A 435 20.95 -14.29 -6.67
C TYR A 435 20.51 -12.88 -7.04
N CYS A 436 21.43 -11.93 -7.00
CA CYS A 436 21.21 -10.55 -7.41
C CYS A 436 22.26 -10.21 -8.48
N GLU A 437 21.83 -9.96 -9.70
CA GLU A 437 22.73 -9.65 -10.82
C GLU A 437 23.49 -8.33 -10.59
N GLN A 438 22.79 -7.32 -10.07
CA GLN A 438 23.37 -6.02 -9.74
C GLN A 438 24.51 -6.16 -8.71
N TYR A 439 24.24 -6.92 -7.63
CA TYR A 439 25.25 -7.24 -6.61
C TYR A 439 26.45 -7.97 -7.20
N ALA A 440 26.22 -8.99 -8.05
CA ALA A 440 27.30 -9.74 -8.67
C ALA A 440 28.24 -8.83 -9.48
N GLY A 441 27.68 -7.85 -10.19
CA GLY A 441 28.45 -6.81 -10.88
C GLY A 441 29.32 -5.96 -9.94
N TYR A 442 28.76 -5.50 -8.81
CA TYR A 442 29.49 -4.70 -7.82
C TYR A 442 30.56 -5.51 -7.07
N ALA A 443 30.23 -6.75 -6.69
CA ALA A 443 31.11 -7.71 -6.06
C ALA A 443 32.35 -8.01 -6.94
N ALA A 444 32.14 -8.20 -8.25
CA ALA A 444 33.24 -8.41 -9.20
C ALA A 444 34.18 -7.19 -9.28
N LYS A 445 33.63 -5.97 -9.31
CA LYS A 445 34.42 -4.72 -9.27
C LYS A 445 35.23 -4.62 -7.98
N LEU A 446 34.62 -4.89 -6.82
CA LEU A 446 35.31 -4.88 -5.53
C LEU A 446 36.43 -5.93 -5.47
N ALA A 447 36.15 -7.17 -5.91
CA ALA A 447 37.15 -8.23 -5.93
C ALA A 447 38.40 -7.83 -6.72
N LYS A 448 38.22 -7.20 -7.90
CA LYS A 448 39.33 -6.71 -8.74
C LYS A 448 40.13 -5.58 -8.09
N SER A 449 39.49 -4.70 -7.29
CA SER A 449 40.21 -3.62 -6.59
C SER A 449 40.99 -4.14 -5.38
N LEU A 450 40.48 -5.17 -4.70
CA LEU A 450 41.13 -5.80 -3.55
C LEU A 450 42.42 -6.54 -3.94
N GLU A 451 42.45 -7.17 -5.12
CA GLU A 451 43.64 -7.89 -5.63
C GLU A 451 44.89 -7.01 -5.77
N ARG A 452 44.71 -5.69 -5.92
CA ARG A 452 45.81 -4.73 -6.07
C ARG A 452 46.42 -4.28 -4.75
N SER A 453 45.70 -4.44 -3.64
CA SER A 453 45.98 -3.71 -2.39
C SER A 453 46.14 -4.59 -1.15
N TYR A 454 45.86 -5.89 -1.25
CA TYR A 454 45.82 -6.80 -0.10
C TYR A 454 46.57 -8.12 -0.35
N THR A 455 46.98 -8.77 0.75
CA THR A 455 47.67 -10.08 0.70
C THR A 455 46.70 -11.22 0.38
N ALA A 456 47.22 -12.35 -0.11
CA ALA A 456 46.39 -13.51 -0.46
C ALA A 456 45.45 -14.02 0.67
N PRO A 457 45.87 -14.08 1.96
CA PRO A 457 44.95 -14.42 3.05
C PRO A 457 43.82 -13.40 3.25
N GLN A 458 44.11 -12.11 3.13
CA GLN A 458 43.11 -11.05 3.24
C GLN A 458 42.12 -11.08 2.08
N ILE A 459 42.60 -11.34 0.86
CA ILE A 459 41.74 -11.50 -0.33
C ILE A 459 40.79 -12.68 -0.13
N ARG A 460 41.27 -13.82 0.40
CA ARG A 460 40.39 -14.97 0.70
C ARG A 460 39.28 -14.60 1.69
N GLU A 461 39.64 -13.93 2.78
CA GLU A 461 38.67 -13.45 3.77
C GLU A 461 37.62 -12.50 3.14
N PHE A 462 38.06 -11.51 2.36
CA PHE A 462 37.12 -10.60 1.70
C PHE A 462 36.24 -11.31 0.67
N ARG A 463 36.76 -12.28 -0.07
CA ARG A 463 35.96 -13.11 -0.98
C ARG A 463 34.90 -13.91 -0.23
N THR A 464 35.23 -14.47 0.94
CA THR A 464 34.23 -15.10 1.82
C THR A 464 33.14 -14.11 2.22
N CYS A 465 33.52 -12.91 2.67
CA CYS A 465 32.56 -11.87 3.05
C CYS A 465 31.68 -11.38 1.87
N ILE A 466 32.26 -11.24 0.68
CA ILE A 466 31.52 -10.89 -0.54
C ILE A 466 30.54 -12.02 -0.90
N ASN A 467 30.97 -13.28 -0.83
CA ASN A 467 30.09 -14.41 -1.08
C ASN A 467 28.94 -14.47 -0.06
N GLU A 468 29.19 -14.18 1.22
CA GLU A 468 28.11 -14.07 2.21
C GLU A 468 27.09 -12.98 1.86
N GLY A 469 27.56 -11.85 1.34
CA GLY A 469 26.70 -10.74 0.93
C GLY A 469 25.86 -11.02 -0.31
N THR A 470 26.18 -12.05 -1.11
CA THR A 470 25.32 -12.49 -2.23
C THR A 470 23.94 -12.95 -1.75
N HIS A 471 23.83 -13.36 -0.50
CA HIS A 471 22.61 -13.93 0.09
C HIS A 471 21.83 -12.94 0.95
N THR A 472 22.27 -11.69 1.00
CA THR A 472 21.68 -10.66 1.85
C THR A 472 21.48 -9.37 1.06
N ILE A 473 20.76 -8.45 1.68
CA ILE A 473 20.50 -7.10 1.17
C ILE A 473 21.33 -6.07 1.95
N ASP A 474 22.33 -6.54 2.68
CA ASP A 474 23.10 -5.73 3.64
C ASP A 474 23.95 -4.64 2.97
N TRP A 475 24.18 -4.74 1.66
CA TRP A 475 24.85 -3.74 0.83
C TRP A 475 23.94 -2.55 0.43
N LEU A 476 22.69 -2.54 0.89
CA LEU A 476 21.68 -1.50 0.63
C LEU A 476 21.32 -0.66 1.86
N LEU A 477 22.06 -0.81 2.96
CA LEU A 477 21.88 0.01 4.15
C LEU A 477 22.24 1.47 3.88
N ASP A 478 21.79 2.37 4.75
CA ASP A 478 22.24 3.77 4.72
C ASP A 478 23.76 3.83 4.99
N SER A 479 24.44 4.79 4.37
CA SER A 479 25.87 5.02 4.59
C SER A 479 26.23 5.15 6.08
N ASN A 480 25.34 5.72 6.90
CA ASN A 480 25.53 5.88 8.34
C ASN A 480 25.42 4.56 9.14
N ASP A 481 24.65 3.59 8.64
CA ASP A 481 24.41 2.32 9.35
C ASP A 481 25.66 1.42 9.33
N TYR A 482 26.45 1.50 8.26
CA TYR A 482 27.67 0.70 8.12
C TYR A 482 28.67 0.97 9.24
N ASP A 483 28.89 2.23 9.61
CA ASP A 483 29.87 2.58 10.64
C ASP A 483 29.45 2.06 12.01
N PHE A 484 28.16 2.13 12.32
CA PHE A 484 27.62 1.50 13.52
C PHE A 484 27.80 -0.03 13.49
N LYS A 485 27.47 -0.71 12.38
CA LYS A 485 27.62 -2.17 12.27
C LYS A 485 29.08 -2.63 12.30
N ILE A 486 30.00 -1.85 11.77
CA ILE A 486 31.46 -2.11 11.81
C ILE A 486 32.00 -1.97 13.23
N THR A 487 31.57 -0.95 13.98
CA THR A 487 32.02 -0.72 15.36
C THR A 487 31.42 -1.71 16.34
N SER A 488 30.14 -2.08 16.18
CA SER A 488 29.42 -3.03 17.03
C SER A 488 29.61 -4.51 16.62
N ALA A 489 30.44 -4.79 15.61
CA ALA A 489 30.64 -6.15 15.12
C ALA A 489 31.19 -7.09 16.21
N PRO A 490 30.58 -8.26 16.45
CA PRO A 490 30.95 -9.15 17.55
C PRO A 490 32.30 -9.84 17.35
N ASN A 491 32.81 -9.87 16.13
CA ASN A 491 34.09 -10.48 15.79
C ASN A 491 34.70 -9.85 14.54
N ARG A 492 35.97 -10.17 14.29
CA ARG A 492 36.75 -9.63 13.16
C ARG A 492 36.12 -9.96 11.80
N HIS A 493 35.60 -11.17 11.64
CA HIS A 493 34.97 -11.61 10.40
C HIS A 493 33.71 -10.79 10.07
N ARG A 494 32.81 -10.60 11.04
CA ARG A 494 31.63 -9.72 10.88
C ARG A 494 32.02 -8.26 10.63
N LYS A 495 33.11 -7.79 11.24
CA LYS A 495 33.65 -6.47 10.94
C LYS A 495 34.09 -6.36 9.46
N ASN A 496 34.82 -7.36 8.96
CA ASN A 496 35.24 -7.43 7.55
C ASN A 496 34.04 -7.52 6.61
N TYR A 497 33.00 -8.29 6.99
CA TYR A 497 31.75 -8.39 6.25
C TYR A 497 31.09 -7.03 6.06
N TRP A 498 30.90 -6.26 7.13
CA TRP A 498 30.30 -4.93 7.04
C TRP A 498 31.17 -3.94 6.26
N ILE A 499 32.50 -4.06 6.31
CA ILE A 499 33.40 -3.28 5.46
C ILE A 499 33.18 -3.62 3.98
N CYS A 500 33.07 -4.91 3.62
CA CYS A 500 32.74 -5.32 2.26
C CYS A 500 31.40 -4.73 1.82
N MET A 501 30.35 -4.84 2.64
CA MET A 501 29.03 -4.31 2.30
C MET A 501 29.06 -2.78 2.11
N LYS A 502 29.79 -2.04 2.96
CA LYS A 502 30.01 -0.59 2.81
C LYS A 502 30.69 -0.24 1.49
N LYS A 503 31.72 -1.00 1.09
CA LYS A 503 32.42 -0.77 -0.18
C LYS A 503 31.55 -1.11 -1.40
N ILE A 504 30.78 -2.19 -1.34
CA ILE A 504 29.82 -2.54 -2.40
C ILE A 504 28.77 -1.44 -2.55
N HIS A 505 28.26 -0.92 -1.43
CA HIS A 505 27.34 0.22 -1.42
C HIS A 505 27.94 1.44 -2.15
N GLN A 506 29.18 1.81 -1.84
CA GLN A 506 29.87 2.93 -2.51
C GLN A 506 29.98 2.72 -4.02
N ILE A 507 30.38 1.53 -4.47
CA ILE A 507 30.46 1.18 -5.90
C ILE A 507 29.08 1.28 -6.57
N SER A 508 28.00 0.95 -5.85
CA SER A 508 26.64 1.05 -6.38
C SER A 508 26.20 2.49 -6.61
N LEU A 509 26.65 3.44 -5.76
CA LEU A 509 26.33 4.86 -5.89
C LEU A 509 27.09 5.53 -7.04
N GLU A 510 28.38 5.21 -7.22
CA GLU A 510 29.21 5.74 -8.31
C GLU A 510 28.62 5.43 -9.70
N LYS A 511 27.93 4.29 -9.84
CA LYS A 511 27.31 3.87 -11.11
C LYS A 511 25.96 4.54 -11.38
N GLN A 512 25.27 5.06 -10.35
CA GLN A 512 24.04 5.85 -10.54
C GLN A 512 24.36 7.23 -11.12
N THR A 513 25.47 7.84 -10.70
CA THR A 513 25.90 9.17 -11.16
C THR A 513 26.28 9.20 -12.65
N ASP A 514 26.77 8.08 -13.20
CA ASP A 514 27.09 7.95 -14.63
C ASP A 514 25.84 7.76 -15.52
N MET A 515 24.70 7.28 -14.98
CA MET A 515 23.44 7.15 -15.74
C MET A 515 22.61 8.42 -15.72
N ASP A 516 22.71 9.26 -14.68
CA ASP A 516 22.02 10.56 -14.61
C ASP A 516 22.66 11.64 -15.51
N LEU A 517 23.77 11.31 -16.18
CA LEU A 517 24.52 12.18 -17.10
C LEU A 517 24.27 11.89 -18.59
N PHE A 518 23.32 11.01 -18.93
CA PHE A 518 22.97 10.65 -20.31
C PHE A 518 21.52 10.95 -20.68
#